data_AF-A0A935WAM1-F1
#
_entry.id   AF-A0A935WAM1-F1
#
_cell.length_a   1.000
_cell.length_b   1.000
_cell.length_c   1.000
_cell.angle_alpha   90.00
_cell.angle_beta   90.00
_cell.angle_gamma   90.00
#
_symmetry.space_group_name_H-M   'P 1'
#
loop_
_entity.id
_entity.type
_entity.pdbx_description
1 polymer ?
#
loop_
_entity_poly.entity_id
_entity_poly.type
_entity_poly.pdbx_seq_one_letter_code
_entity_poly.pdbx_strand_id
1 'polypeptide(L)'
;MKILKLSLFISTAALISSCGLLKEKYTVKYNLVEPKNNIYEIVKNDVDENEIKNNFFEKITLQNDKPLKIERCGKTGKLTDELFAPAVTVFEYYNNGNTKFVKNFDEKLKPLADKKFGYASIEYVYDELSRVRIEIYRDENFKFLQIPTDTTGSITKVDFIAPILVYDYFDFQTRIKAFDQNFNLLKEVVGEKPCIPFIDCGN
;
A
#
# COMPACT_ATOMS: atom_id res chain seq x y z
N MET A 1 45.62 23.35 -58.64
CA MET A 1 46.03 23.51 -57.23
C MET A 1 44.76 23.30 -56.39
N LYS A 2 44.34 22.08 -56.05
CA LYS A 2 44.91 21.04 -55.16
C LYS A 2 44.85 21.43 -53.67
N ILE A 3 44.24 20.53 -52.87
CA ILE A 3 44.24 20.44 -51.38
C ILE A 3 43.38 21.52 -50.69
N LEU A 4 42.50 21.26 -49.70
CA LEU A 4 42.08 20.03 -48.98
C LEU A 4 40.57 20.12 -48.58
N LYS A 5 39.87 18.99 -48.36
CA LYS A 5 38.64 18.94 -47.53
C LYS A 5 39.06 18.69 -46.08
N LEU A 6 38.81 19.62 -45.16
CA LEU A 6 39.19 19.42 -43.75
C LEU A 6 38.17 18.49 -43.05
N SER A 7 38.51 17.21 -42.97
CA SER A 7 37.81 16.21 -42.17
C SER A 7 38.10 16.43 -40.68
N LEU A 8 37.15 17.04 -39.94
CA LEU A 8 37.28 17.17 -38.49
C LEU A 8 36.88 15.85 -37.82
N PHE A 9 37.86 14.98 -37.59
CA PHE A 9 37.73 13.86 -36.68
C PHE A 9 37.54 14.40 -35.25
N ILE A 10 36.31 14.37 -34.74
CA ILE A 10 36.09 14.40 -33.30
C ILE A 10 35.81 12.98 -32.85
N SER A 11 36.85 12.42 -32.23
CA SER A 11 36.88 11.15 -31.51
C SER A 11 35.54 10.74 -30.91
N THR A 12 35.04 9.58 -31.32
CA THR A 12 33.98 8.85 -30.61
C THR A 12 34.52 8.30 -29.29
N ALA A 13 34.73 9.18 -28.32
CA ALA A 13 34.76 8.81 -26.92
C ALA A 13 33.33 8.49 -26.48
N ALA A 14 32.81 7.34 -26.92
CA ALA A 14 31.61 6.79 -26.36
C ALA A 14 31.90 6.49 -24.89
N LEU A 15 31.43 7.37 -23.99
CA LEU A 15 31.15 6.94 -22.63
C LEU A 15 30.06 5.87 -22.74
N ILE A 16 30.50 4.62 -22.77
CA ILE A 16 29.69 3.47 -22.44
C ILE A 16 29.38 3.63 -20.95
N SER A 17 28.41 4.49 -20.65
CA SER A 17 27.61 4.35 -19.45
C SER A 17 26.94 3.01 -19.60
N SER A 18 27.54 1.98 -19.00
CA SER A 18 26.93 0.66 -18.81
C SER A 18 25.82 0.79 -17.76
N CYS A 19 24.84 1.64 -18.05
CA CYS A 19 23.52 1.59 -17.45
C CYS A 19 22.85 0.33 -18.03
N GLY A 20 23.31 -0.82 -17.53
CA GLY A 20 22.60 -2.07 -17.71
C GLY A 20 21.25 -1.86 -17.07
N LEU A 21 20.20 -1.69 -17.89
CA LEU A 21 18.84 -1.77 -17.40
C LEU A 21 18.72 -3.13 -16.73
N LEU A 22 18.68 -3.12 -15.39
CA LEU A 22 18.32 -4.27 -14.60
C LEU A 22 16.91 -4.66 -15.03
N LYS A 23 16.83 -5.68 -15.89
CA LYS A 23 15.58 -6.13 -16.49
C LYS A 23 14.66 -6.55 -15.36
N GLU A 24 13.58 -5.79 -15.18
CA GLU A 24 12.68 -5.95 -14.04
C GLU A 24 12.19 -7.39 -13.93
N LYS A 25 12.43 -8.01 -12.76
CA LYS A 25 12.09 -9.41 -12.52
C LYS A 25 10.67 -9.46 -11.96
N TYR A 26 9.73 -9.84 -12.82
CA TYR A 26 8.37 -10.16 -12.41
C TYR A 26 8.25 -11.64 -12.03
N THR A 27 7.60 -11.93 -10.92
CA THR A 27 7.27 -13.30 -10.48
C THR A 27 5.84 -13.35 -9.98
N VAL A 28 5.22 -14.53 -10.04
CA VAL A 28 3.92 -14.81 -9.44
C VAL A 28 4.12 -15.90 -8.40
N LYS A 29 3.52 -15.70 -7.23
CA LYS A 29 3.39 -16.71 -6.16
C LYS A 29 1.93 -16.96 -5.86
N TYR A 30 1.64 -18.14 -5.34
CA TYR A 30 0.30 -18.51 -4.92
C TYR A 30 0.30 -18.95 -3.45
N ASN A 31 -0.72 -18.55 -2.69
CA ASN A 31 -0.99 -19.07 -1.35
C ASN A 31 -2.37 -19.73 -1.33
N LEU A 32 -2.50 -20.90 -0.70
CA LEU A 32 -3.82 -21.42 -0.33
C LEU A 32 -4.34 -20.67 0.88
N VAL A 33 -5.61 -20.28 0.84
CA VAL A 33 -6.28 -19.57 1.94
C VAL A 33 -7.62 -20.21 2.26
N GLU A 34 -8.15 -19.97 3.46
CA GLU A 34 -9.51 -20.36 3.85
C GLU A 34 -10.21 -19.24 4.64
N PRO A 35 -11.53 -19.01 4.42
CA PRO A 35 -12.32 -18.11 5.24
C PRO A 35 -12.64 -18.74 6.60
N LYS A 36 -12.41 -18.01 7.69
CA LYS A 36 -12.54 -18.51 9.07
C LYS A 36 -12.88 -17.36 10.02
N ASN A 37 -13.91 -17.53 10.87
CA ASN A 37 -14.25 -16.57 11.93
C ASN A 37 -14.36 -15.08 11.48
N ASN A 38 -14.87 -14.81 10.28
CA ASN A 38 -14.94 -13.49 9.64
C ASN A 38 -13.58 -12.82 9.29
N ILE A 39 -12.51 -13.61 9.25
CA ILE A 39 -11.22 -13.29 8.61
C ILE A 39 -10.92 -14.34 7.52
N TYR A 40 -9.77 -14.25 6.86
CA TYR A 40 -9.18 -15.37 6.13
C TYR A 40 -7.81 -15.70 6.72
N GLU A 41 -7.42 -16.97 6.64
CA GLU A 41 -6.09 -17.44 7.02
C GLU A 41 -5.33 -18.01 5.83
N ILE A 42 -4.00 -17.85 5.83
CA ILE A 42 -3.12 -18.52 4.87
C ILE A 42 -2.82 -19.93 5.38
N VAL A 43 -3.33 -20.93 4.67
CA VAL A 43 -3.19 -22.35 5.01
C VAL A 43 -1.85 -22.90 4.49
N LYS A 44 -1.41 -22.47 3.30
CA LYS A 44 -0.13 -22.88 2.72
C LYS A 44 0.44 -21.75 1.84
N ASN A 45 1.72 -21.44 2.01
CA ASN A 45 2.43 -20.43 1.23
C ASN A 45 3.16 -21.04 0.03
N ASP A 46 3.34 -20.25 -1.03
CA ASP A 46 4.21 -20.53 -2.18
C ASP A 46 3.94 -21.89 -2.86
N VAL A 47 2.66 -22.13 -3.17
CA VAL A 47 2.15 -23.38 -3.76
C VAL A 47 2.22 -23.40 -5.29
N ASP A 48 2.23 -24.59 -5.87
CA ASP A 48 2.10 -24.76 -7.33
C ASP A 48 0.70 -24.36 -7.84
N GLU A 49 0.61 -23.87 -9.08
CA GLU A 49 -0.66 -23.50 -9.74
C GLU A 49 -1.63 -24.69 -9.91
N ASN A 50 -1.16 -25.93 -9.74
CA ASN A 50 -2.01 -27.11 -9.70
C ASN A 50 -2.73 -27.28 -8.35
N GLU A 51 -2.17 -26.79 -7.24
CA GLU A 51 -2.74 -26.94 -5.89
C GLU A 51 -3.92 -25.99 -5.63
N ILE A 52 -3.93 -24.81 -6.28
CA ILE A 52 -5.01 -23.82 -6.12
C ILE A 52 -6.33 -24.21 -6.80
N LYS A 53 -6.36 -25.29 -7.59
CA LYS A 53 -7.55 -25.76 -8.30
C LYS A 53 -8.65 -26.17 -7.32
N ASN A 54 -9.84 -25.58 -7.46
CA ASN A 54 -11.00 -25.77 -6.58
C ASN A 54 -10.83 -25.26 -5.13
N ASN A 55 -9.78 -24.49 -4.85
CA ASN A 55 -9.50 -23.90 -3.54
C ASN A 55 -9.63 -22.38 -3.58
N PHE A 56 -9.77 -21.73 -2.41
CA PHE A 56 -9.52 -20.29 -2.33
C PHE A 56 -8.01 -20.05 -2.34
N PHE A 57 -7.56 -18.98 -2.98
CA PHE A 57 -6.13 -18.64 -3.05
C PHE A 57 -5.86 -17.15 -3.14
N GLU A 58 -4.68 -16.74 -2.69
CA GLU A 58 -4.05 -15.49 -3.12
C GLU A 58 -3.15 -15.75 -4.32
N LYS A 59 -3.24 -14.89 -5.33
CA LYS A 59 -2.24 -14.75 -6.39
C LYS A 59 -1.47 -13.45 -6.16
N ILE A 60 -0.20 -13.57 -5.83
CA ILE A 60 0.69 -12.45 -5.52
C ILE A 60 1.58 -12.19 -6.72
N THR A 61 1.43 -11.03 -7.36
CA THR A 61 2.34 -10.55 -8.40
C THR A 61 3.43 -9.70 -7.76
N LEU A 62 4.69 -10.10 -7.91
CA LEU A 62 5.86 -9.39 -7.37
C LEU A 62 6.72 -8.80 -8.48
N GLN A 63 7.35 -7.66 -8.20
CA GLN A 63 8.42 -7.06 -8.99
C GLN A 63 9.63 -6.88 -8.08
N ASN A 64 10.77 -7.47 -8.46
CA ASN A 64 12.00 -7.49 -7.65
C ASN A 64 11.72 -7.95 -6.19
N ASP A 65 10.96 -9.04 -6.08
CA ASP A 65 10.53 -9.70 -4.85
C ASP A 65 9.68 -8.83 -3.88
N LYS A 66 9.17 -7.66 -4.33
CA LYS A 66 8.15 -6.85 -3.63
C LYS A 66 6.76 -7.03 -4.25
N PRO A 67 5.68 -7.19 -3.47
CA PRO A 67 4.33 -7.38 -4.02
C PRO A 67 3.83 -6.10 -4.69
N LEU A 68 3.45 -6.15 -5.96
CA LEU A 68 2.72 -5.08 -6.65
C LEU A 68 1.20 -5.25 -6.52
N LYS A 69 0.73 -6.49 -6.49
CA LYS A 69 -0.69 -6.82 -6.45
C LYS A 69 -0.92 -8.16 -5.77
N ILE A 70 -1.92 -8.23 -4.91
CA ILE A 70 -2.49 -9.46 -4.36
C ILE A 70 -3.93 -9.56 -4.89
N GLU A 71 -4.25 -10.67 -5.55
CA GLU A 71 -5.58 -11.00 -6.06
C GLU A 71 -6.13 -12.18 -5.24
N ARG A 72 -7.29 -12.02 -4.60
CA ARG A 72 -7.94 -13.03 -3.77
C ARG A 72 -9.06 -13.69 -4.56
N CYS A 73 -8.90 -14.99 -4.80
CA CYS A 73 -9.73 -15.77 -5.70
C CYS A 73 -10.52 -16.85 -4.98
N GLY A 74 -11.76 -17.05 -5.42
CA GLY A 74 -12.62 -18.15 -5.01
C GLY A 74 -12.25 -19.47 -5.68
N LYS A 75 -12.93 -20.54 -5.27
CA LYS A 75 -12.76 -21.91 -5.80
C LYS A 75 -12.90 -22.04 -7.32
N THR A 76 -13.51 -21.05 -7.98
CA THR A 76 -13.68 -20.99 -9.44
C THR A 76 -12.52 -20.29 -10.18
N GLY A 77 -11.50 -19.80 -9.47
CA GLY A 77 -10.39 -19.02 -10.04
C GLY A 77 -10.70 -17.56 -10.33
N LYS A 78 -11.90 -17.07 -10.00
CA LYS A 78 -12.33 -15.67 -10.12
C LYS A 78 -12.09 -14.91 -8.81
N LEU A 79 -11.92 -13.60 -8.89
CA LEU A 79 -11.92 -12.70 -7.74
C LEU A 79 -13.17 -12.93 -6.86
N THR A 80 -13.04 -12.76 -5.55
CA THR A 80 -14.14 -12.95 -4.59
C THR A 80 -14.02 -12.03 -3.38
N ASP A 81 -15.15 -11.54 -2.89
CA ASP A 81 -15.26 -10.84 -1.60
C ASP A 81 -15.60 -11.80 -0.42
N GLU A 82 -15.70 -13.12 -0.66
CA GLU A 82 -16.03 -14.15 0.35
C GLU A 82 -14.96 -14.33 1.45
N LEU A 83 -13.75 -13.80 1.26
CA LEU A 83 -12.61 -13.94 2.17
C LEU A 83 -12.55 -12.84 3.26
N PHE A 84 -13.60 -12.04 3.43
CA PHE A 84 -13.68 -10.93 4.40
C PHE A 84 -12.56 -9.87 4.27
N ALA A 85 -11.85 -9.88 3.14
CA ALA A 85 -10.74 -9.01 2.80
C ALA A 85 -10.94 -8.49 1.37
N PRO A 86 -10.26 -7.40 0.95
CA PRO A 86 -10.37 -6.88 -0.40
C PRO A 86 -9.99 -7.92 -1.46
N ALA A 87 -10.84 -8.12 -2.46
CA ALA A 87 -10.57 -9.04 -3.56
C ALA A 87 -9.27 -8.66 -4.31
N VAL A 88 -8.91 -7.38 -4.36
CA VAL A 88 -7.59 -6.95 -4.83
C VAL A 88 -6.97 -5.92 -3.89
N THR A 89 -5.68 -6.12 -3.57
CA THR A 89 -4.82 -5.10 -2.94
C THR A 89 -3.69 -4.74 -3.90
N VAL A 90 -3.53 -3.46 -4.21
CA VAL A 90 -2.48 -2.91 -5.09
C VAL A 90 -1.50 -2.07 -4.28
N PHE A 91 -0.21 -2.21 -4.58
CA PHE A 91 0.89 -1.51 -3.95
C PHE A 91 1.63 -0.65 -4.97
N GLU A 92 1.94 0.59 -4.61
CA GLU A 92 2.84 1.46 -5.37
C GLU A 92 4.05 1.79 -4.50
N TYR A 93 5.23 1.95 -5.10
CA TYR A 93 6.49 2.20 -4.39
C TYR A 93 7.18 3.46 -4.90
N TYR A 94 7.95 4.11 -4.02
CA TYR A 94 8.96 5.08 -4.41
C TYR A 94 10.19 4.40 -5.02
N ASN A 95 11.04 5.15 -5.71
CA ASN A 95 12.27 4.63 -6.34
C ASN A 95 13.27 4.01 -5.34
N ASN A 96 13.25 4.44 -4.07
CA ASN A 96 14.04 3.82 -2.99
C ASN A 96 13.41 2.51 -2.47
N GLY A 97 12.23 2.14 -2.98
CA GLY A 97 11.50 0.93 -2.63
C GLY A 97 10.58 1.05 -1.41
N ASN A 98 10.40 2.23 -0.81
CA ASN A 98 9.42 2.44 0.26
C ASN A 98 8.00 2.41 -0.32
N THR A 99 7.04 1.79 0.38
CA THR A 99 5.64 1.72 -0.06
C THR A 99 5.04 3.13 -0.07
N LYS A 100 4.60 3.60 -1.23
CA LYS A 100 3.96 4.90 -1.41
C LYS A 100 2.45 4.83 -1.18
N PHE A 101 1.79 3.84 -1.79
CA PHE A 101 0.35 3.61 -1.64
C PHE A 101 0.03 2.14 -1.39
N VAL A 102 -1.04 1.91 -0.64
CA VAL A 102 -1.80 0.65 -0.63
C VAL A 102 -3.25 0.98 -0.97
N LYS A 103 -3.84 0.28 -1.95
CA LYS A 103 -5.21 0.51 -2.46
C LYS A 103 -5.99 -0.79 -2.49
N ASN A 104 -7.22 -0.76 -2.00
CA ASN A 104 -8.11 -1.91 -1.85
C ASN A 104 -9.29 -1.83 -2.82
N PHE A 105 -9.67 -2.96 -3.41
CA PHE A 105 -10.76 -3.06 -4.38
C PHE A 105 -11.63 -4.31 -4.15
N ASP A 106 -12.90 -4.22 -4.56
CA ASP A 106 -13.88 -5.31 -4.56
C ASP A 106 -13.67 -6.28 -5.73
N GLU A 107 -14.45 -7.37 -5.78
CA GLU A 107 -14.40 -8.35 -6.88
C GLU A 107 -14.70 -7.76 -8.27
N LYS A 108 -15.27 -6.54 -8.33
CA LYS A 108 -15.63 -5.77 -9.54
C LYS A 108 -14.61 -4.68 -9.87
N LEU A 109 -13.45 -4.68 -9.18
CA LEU A 109 -12.35 -3.72 -9.31
C LEU A 109 -12.74 -2.26 -8.99
N LYS A 110 -13.77 -2.05 -8.17
CA LYS A 110 -14.12 -0.74 -7.59
C LYS A 110 -13.39 -0.55 -6.26
N PRO A 111 -12.98 0.68 -5.90
CA PRO A 111 -12.37 0.95 -4.60
C PRO A 111 -13.28 0.45 -3.47
N LEU A 112 -12.71 -0.30 -2.52
CA LEU A 112 -13.45 -0.91 -1.43
C LEU A 112 -13.02 -0.29 -0.10
N ALA A 113 -13.95 0.41 0.54
CA ALA A 113 -13.77 0.92 1.89
C ALA A 113 -13.75 -0.22 2.93
N ASP A 114 -12.81 -0.15 3.87
CA ASP A 114 -12.79 -1.04 5.05
C ASP A 114 -14.10 -0.91 5.84
N LYS A 115 -14.69 -2.04 6.26
CA LYS A 115 -16.02 -2.06 6.92
C LYS A 115 -16.02 -1.42 8.31
N LYS A 116 -14.90 -1.43 9.03
CA LYS A 116 -14.78 -0.88 10.39
C LYS A 116 -14.38 0.60 10.36
N PHE A 117 -13.58 0.97 9.37
CA PHE A 117 -12.78 2.20 9.34
C PHE A 117 -13.01 3.12 8.13
N GLY A 118 -13.64 2.66 7.06
CA GLY A 118 -14.09 3.48 5.92
C GLY A 118 -13.02 3.88 4.90
N TYR A 119 -11.75 3.51 5.07
CA TYR A 119 -10.70 3.83 4.10
C TYR A 119 -10.59 2.75 3.00
N ALA A 120 -10.42 3.19 1.75
CA ALA A 120 -10.10 2.32 0.61
C ALA A 120 -8.61 2.39 0.21
N SER A 121 -7.86 3.38 0.71
CA SER A 121 -6.41 3.44 0.50
C SER A 121 -5.66 4.19 1.60
N ILE A 122 -4.37 3.89 1.69
CA ILE A 122 -3.40 4.55 2.57
C ILE A 122 -2.24 5.07 1.71
N GLU A 123 -1.83 6.31 1.93
CA GLU A 123 -0.63 6.93 1.36
C GLU A 123 0.39 7.16 2.48
N TYR A 124 1.66 6.86 2.20
CA TYR A 124 2.76 6.99 3.16
C TYR A 124 3.79 8.01 2.67
N VAL A 125 4.10 8.99 3.51
CA VAL A 125 5.22 9.93 3.32
C VAL A 125 6.32 9.58 4.32
N TYR A 126 7.58 9.65 3.92
CA TYR A 126 8.73 9.25 4.74
C TYR A 126 9.66 10.44 5.03
N ASP A 127 10.44 10.33 6.10
CA ASP A 127 11.59 11.22 6.34
C ASP A 127 12.86 10.72 5.62
N GLU A 128 13.95 11.49 5.76
CA GLU A 128 15.25 11.19 5.15
C GLU A 128 15.88 9.87 5.65
N LEU A 129 15.46 9.39 6.83
CA LEU A 129 15.88 8.12 7.41
C LEU A 129 14.94 6.96 7.00
N SER A 130 14.05 7.19 6.04
CA SER A 130 13.03 6.23 5.57
C SER A 130 12.06 5.75 6.66
N ARG A 131 11.81 6.56 7.69
CA ARG A 131 10.75 6.31 8.68
C ARG A 131 9.44 6.94 8.21
N VAL A 132 8.30 6.30 8.46
CA VAL A 132 6.99 6.85 8.09
C VAL A 132 6.75 8.15 8.86
N ARG A 133 6.59 9.24 8.14
CA ARG A 133 6.40 10.60 8.66
C ARG A 133 4.93 11.04 8.63
N ILE A 134 4.18 10.61 7.61
CA ILE A 134 2.74 10.86 7.47
C ILE A 134 2.06 9.60 6.93
N GLU A 135 0.92 9.23 7.51
CA GLU A 135 -0.05 8.30 6.93
C GLU A 135 -1.31 9.10 6.57
N ILE A 136 -1.81 8.94 5.34
CA ILE A 136 -3.03 9.59 4.86
C ILE A 136 -4.04 8.52 4.45
N TYR A 137 -5.21 8.54 5.09
CA TYR A 137 -6.31 7.61 4.86
C TYR A 137 -7.35 8.25 3.94
N ARG A 138 -7.75 7.51 2.90
CA ARG A 138 -8.65 8.01 1.86
C ARG A 138 -9.85 7.10 1.65
N ASP A 139 -10.99 7.71 1.34
CA ASP A 139 -12.25 7.01 1.06
C ASP A 139 -12.23 6.27 -0.30
N GLU A 140 -13.35 5.63 -0.65
CA GLU A 140 -13.58 4.98 -1.96
C GLU A 140 -13.54 5.94 -3.16
N ASN A 141 -13.62 7.26 -2.93
CA ASN A 141 -13.46 8.30 -3.94
C ASN A 141 -12.03 8.88 -3.98
N PHE A 142 -11.09 8.29 -3.22
CA PHE A 142 -9.71 8.74 -3.00
C PHE A 142 -9.57 10.16 -2.39
N LYS A 143 -10.64 10.69 -1.81
CA LYS A 143 -10.63 11.92 -1.00
C LYS A 143 -10.16 11.61 0.42
N PHE A 144 -9.77 12.61 1.19
CA PHE A 144 -9.52 12.40 2.62
C PHE A 144 -10.75 11.76 3.27
N LEU A 145 -10.52 10.73 4.08
CA LEU A 145 -11.56 10.12 4.91
C LEU A 145 -12.30 11.23 5.68
N GLN A 146 -13.62 11.12 5.86
CA GLN A 146 -14.37 12.10 6.65
C GLN A 146 -14.48 11.61 8.09
N ILE A 147 -14.17 12.47 9.06
CA ILE A 147 -14.43 12.13 10.46
C ILE A 147 -15.95 12.08 10.73
N PRO A 148 -16.43 11.16 11.58
CA PRO A 148 -17.85 11.05 11.90
C PRO A 148 -18.25 12.18 12.85
N THR A 149 -18.94 13.21 12.33
CA THR A 149 -19.46 14.34 13.10
C THR A 149 -20.97 14.48 12.98
N ASP A 150 -21.59 15.15 13.95
CA ASP A 150 -22.97 15.62 13.85
C ASP A 150 -23.07 16.95 13.08
N THR A 151 -24.28 17.52 13.05
CA THR A 151 -24.56 18.82 12.40
C THR A 151 -23.91 20.03 13.08
N THR A 152 -23.32 19.86 14.27
CA THR A 152 -22.56 20.90 14.99
C THR A 152 -21.05 20.78 14.75
N GLY A 153 -20.59 19.71 14.09
CA GLY A 153 -19.18 19.38 13.95
C GLY A 153 -18.61 18.59 15.14
N SER A 154 -19.44 18.16 16.09
CA SER A 154 -19.01 17.35 17.23
C SER A 154 -18.81 15.89 16.81
N ILE A 155 -17.72 15.25 17.23
CA ILE A 155 -17.40 13.86 16.88
C ILE A 155 -18.43 12.91 17.50
N THR A 156 -19.07 12.07 16.68
CA THR A 156 -20.17 11.17 17.09
C THR A 156 -19.77 9.73 17.32
N LYS A 157 -18.63 9.29 16.78
CA LYS A 157 -18.07 7.95 16.99
C LYS A 157 -16.68 8.12 17.62
N VAL A 158 -16.44 7.48 18.75
CA VAL A 158 -15.07 7.37 19.31
C VAL A 158 -14.19 6.45 18.45
N ASP A 159 -14.81 5.45 17.80
CA ASP A 159 -14.12 4.37 17.08
C ASP A 159 -13.86 4.65 15.59
N PHE A 160 -12.95 5.57 15.26
CA PHE A 160 -12.61 5.90 13.86
C PHE A 160 -11.11 6.10 13.64
N ILE A 161 -10.69 6.07 12.37
CA ILE A 161 -9.34 6.45 11.93
C ILE A 161 -9.31 7.95 11.63
N ALA A 162 -8.35 8.66 12.21
CA ALA A 162 -8.08 10.04 11.81
C ALA A 162 -7.54 10.10 10.36
N PRO A 163 -8.13 10.92 9.47
CA PRO A 163 -7.75 10.98 8.05
C PRO A 163 -6.27 11.20 7.79
N ILE A 164 -5.56 11.84 8.71
CA ILE A 164 -4.12 12.09 8.63
C ILE A 164 -3.49 11.80 9.99
N LEU A 165 -2.42 10.99 10.00
CA LEU A 165 -1.53 10.77 11.14
C LEU A 165 -0.13 11.31 10.81
N VAL A 166 0.47 12.08 11.71
CA VAL A 166 1.82 12.64 11.57
C VAL A 166 2.71 12.18 12.72
N TYR A 167 3.93 11.75 12.39
CA TYR A 167 4.88 11.11 13.30
C TYR A 167 6.12 11.99 13.56
N ASP A 168 6.17 12.64 14.72
CA ASP A 168 7.31 13.41 15.23
C ASP A 168 8.27 12.52 16.03
N TYR A 169 9.42 12.19 15.45
CA TYR A 169 10.47 11.42 16.10
C TYR A 169 11.47 12.34 16.82
N PHE A 170 11.69 12.14 18.12
CA PHE A 170 12.68 12.87 18.92
C PHE A 170 13.26 11.96 19.99
N ASP A 171 14.58 12.01 20.17
CA ASP A 171 15.36 11.14 21.06
C ASP A 171 14.98 9.65 20.90
N PHE A 172 14.27 9.09 21.88
CA PHE A 172 13.80 7.70 21.93
C PHE A 172 12.26 7.58 21.94
N GLN A 173 11.56 8.62 21.49
CA GLN A 173 10.10 8.72 21.55
C GLN A 173 9.50 9.13 20.20
N THR A 174 8.25 8.74 19.97
CA THR A 174 7.45 9.24 18.85
C THR A 174 6.24 9.99 19.40
N ARG A 175 6.00 11.21 18.91
CA ARG A 175 4.77 11.98 19.13
C ARG A 175 3.91 11.83 17.90
N ILE A 176 2.64 11.52 18.11
CA ILE A 176 1.71 11.17 17.04
C ILE A 176 0.54 12.13 17.11
N LYS A 177 0.36 12.87 16.02
CA LYS A 177 -0.67 13.88 15.84
C LYS A 177 -1.71 13.37 14.86
N ALA A 178 -2.95 13.34 15.30
CA ALA A 178 -4.11 12.96 14.51
C ALA A 178 -4.85 14.22 14.05
N PHE A 179 -5.15 14.33 12.75
CA PHE A 179 -5.87 15.47 12.17
C PHE A 179 -7.12 15.03 11.40
N ASP A 180 -8.09 15.95 11.30
CA ASP A 180 -9.25 15.80 10.43
C ASP A 180 -8.91 16.05 8.94
N GLN A 181 -9.90 15.91 8.07
CA GLN A 181 -9.79 16.21 6.63
C GLN A 181 -9.47 17.68 6.29
N ASN A 182 -9.55 18.59 7.27
CA ASN A 182 -9.29 20.02 7.14
C ASN A 182 -7.95 20.41 7.81
N PHE A 183 -7.15 19.44 8.26
CA PHE A 183 -5.89 19.63 8.98
C PHE A 183 -6.04 20.28 10.38
N ASN A 184 -7.22 20.21 11.00
CA ASN A 184 -7.40 20.55 12.41
C ASN A 184 -6.86 19.43 13.30
N LEU A 185 -6.08 19.79 14.32
CA LEU A 185 -5.54 18.81 15.28
C LEU A 185 -6.67 18.24 16.15
N LEU A 186 -6.88 16.94 16.09
CA LEU A 186 -7.87 16.21 16.89
C LEU A 186 -7.26 15.68 18.20
N LYS A 187 -6.02 15.16 18.13
CA LYS A 187 -5.35 14.55 19.27
C LYS A 187 -3.84 14.51 19.07
N GLU A 188 -3.09 14.65 20.16
CA GLU A 188 -1.65 14.39 20.22
C GLU A 188 -1.38 13.37 21.34
N VAL A 189 -0.48 12.40 21.09
CA VAL A 189 0.00 11.41 22.07
C VAL A 189 1.51 11.20 21.91
N VAL A 190 2.17 10.66 22.94
CA VAL A 190 3.60 10.33 22.92
C VAL A 190 3.80 8.88 23.35
N GLY A 191 4.66 8.14 22.64
CA GLY A 191 5.00 6.75 22.91
C GLY A 191 5.59 6.04 21.69
N GLU A 192 5.37 4.73 21.61
CA GLU A 192 5.40 3.99 20.34
C GLU A 192 4.22 4.42 19.44
N LYS A 193 4.10 3.88 18.22
CA LYS A 193 2.81 3.93 17.50
C LYS A 193 1.79 3.30 18.45
N PRO A 194 0.82 4.07 18.98
CA PRO A 194 -0.06 3.52 20.00
C PRO A 194 -0.76 2.31 19.42
N CYS A 195 -1.04 1.33 20.28
CA CYS A 195 -2.20 0.47 20.11
C CYS A 195 -3.43 1.39 20.07
N ILE A 196 -3.74 1.93 18.89
CA ILE A 196 -4.95 2.71 18.68
C ILE A 196 -6.07 1.69 18.89
N PRO A 197 -7.09 1.95 19.73
CA PRO A 197 -8.24 1.05 19.83
C PRO A 197 -8.99 0.86 18.48
N PHE A 198 -8.55 1.57 17.43
CA PHE A 198 -9.21 1.81 16.14
C PHE A 198 -8.29 1.61 14.92
N ILE A 199 -7.14 0.92 15.03
CA ILE A 199 -6.55 0.11 13.95
C ILE A 199 -5.76 -1.02 14.64
N ASP A 200 -6.00 -2.25 14.23
CA ASP A 200 -5.13 -3.43 14.46
C ASP A 200 -4.59 -3.61 15.89
N CYS A 201 -5.45 -4.11 16.77
CA CYS A 201 -5.06 -4.81 17.99
C CYS A 201 -5.74 -6.17 17.96
N GLY A 202 -4.97 -7.22 17.66
CA GLY A 202 -5.49 -8.58 17.66
C GLY A 202 -5.94 -9.04 19.05
N ASN A 203 -7.10 -9.69 19.08
CA ASN A 203 -7.28 -10.98 19.75
C ASN A 203 -7.73 -11.97 18.68
#